data_AF-A0A355F203-F1
#
_entry.id   AF-A0A355F203-F1
#
_cell.length_a   1.000
_cell.length_b   1.000
_cell.length_c   1.000
_cell.angle_alpha   90.00
_cell.angle_beta   90.00
_cell.angle_gamma   90.00
#
_symmetry.space_group_name_H-M   'P 1'
#
loop_
_entity.id
_entity.type
_entity.pdbx_description
1 polymer ?
#
loop_
_entity_poly.entity_id
_entity_poly.type
_entity_poly.pdbx_seq_one_letter_code
_entity_poly.pdbx_strand_id
1 'polypeptide(L)' 'GGAPAVRTADRTLTYAELAERSGRIAAWLGRRGAQTNRLVAVVMSKGWEQVVAVLGILRSGAAYLPIDP' A
#
# COMPACT_ATOMS: atom_id res chain seq x y z
N GLY A 1 1.58 -17.85 -4.16
CA GLY A 1 2.47 -16.72 -3.81
C GLY A 1 3.20 -16.13 -5.01
N GLY A 2 3.82 -16.95 -5.86
CA GLY A 2 4.72 -16.48 -6.93
C GLY A 2 4.08 -15.95 -8.22
N ALA A 3 2.74 -15.95 -8.35
CA ALA A 3 2.09 -15.37 -9.53
C ALA A 3 2.22 -13.83 -9.52
N PRO A 4 2.36 -13.18 -10.68
CA PRO A 4 2.43 -11.72 -10.77
C PRO A 4 1.12 -11.06 -10.32
N ALA A 5 1.24 -9.96 -9.58
CA ALA A 5 0.12 -9.16 -9.06
C ALA A 5 0.15 -7.72 -9.58
N VAL A 6 1.32 -7.08 -9.62
CA VAL A 6 1.49 -5.70 -10.09
C VAL A 6 2.64 -5.66 -11.08
N ARG A 7 2.43 -5.03 -12.23
CA ARG A 7 3.45 -4.85 -13.27
C ARG A 7 3.54 -3.37 -13.64
N THR A 8 4.76 -2.90 -13.70
CA THR A 8 5.18 -1.55 -14.11
C THR A 8 6.32 -1.69 -15.11
N ALA A 9 6.78 -0.58 -15.71
CA ALA A 9 7.88 -0.62 -16.67
C ALA A 9 9.20 -1.11 -16.04
N ASP A 10 9.44 -0.77 -14.78
CA ASP A 10 10.65 -1.07 -14.03
C ASP A 10 10.54 -2.36 -13.19
N ARG A 11 9.33 -2.80 -12.84
CA ARG A 11 9.16 -3.89 -11.87
C ARG A 11 7.90 -4.74 -12.06
N THR A 12 8.02 -6.03 -11.74
CA THR A 12 6.90 -6.92 -11.47
C THR A 12 6.96 -7.38 -10.02
N LEU A 13 5.85 -7.25 -9.28
CA LEU A 13 5.67 -7.84 -7.97
C LEU A 13 4.76 -9.06 -8.06
N THR A 14 5.15 -10.12 -7.38
CA THR A 14 4.28 -11.26 -7.11
C THR A 14 3.28 -10.95 -6.02
N TYR A 15 2.22 -11.76 -5.90
CA TYR A 15 1.26 -11.64 -4.79
C TYR A 15 1.94 -11.77 -3.42
N ALA A 16 2.95 -12.64 -3.28
CA ALA A 16 3.69 -12.81 -2.04
C ALA A 16 4.46 -11.54 -1.65
N GLU A 17 5.21 -10.95 -2.59
CA GLU A 17 5.97 -9.72 -2.36
C GLU A 17 5.05 -8.53 -2.08
N LEU A 18 3.92 -8.43 -2.79
CA LEU A 18 2.92 -7.40 -2.58
C LEU A 18 2.33 -7.49 -1.17
N ALA A 19 1.97 -8.69 -0.74
CA ALA A 19 1.43 -8.93 0.60
C ALA A 19 2.46 -8.62 1.70
N GLU A 20 3.71 -9.03 1.52
CA GLU A 20 4.78 -8.75 2.47
C GLU A 20 5.02 -7.25 2.63
N ARG A 21 5.20 -6.53 1.51
CA ARG A 21 5.48 -5.08 1.55
C ARG A 21 4.32 -4.27 2.11
N SER A 22 3.10 -4.55 1.66
CA SER A 22 1.90 -3.87 2.18
C SER A 22 1.68 -4.18 3.66
N GLY A 23 1.98 -5.41 4.11
CA GLY A 23 1.93 -5.78 5.52
C GLY A 23 2.91 -4.97 6.40
N ARG A 24 4.13 -4.72 5.92
CA ARG A 24 5.10 -3.87 6.65
C ARG A 24 4.61 -2.43 6.79
N ILE A 25 4.00 -1.87 5.73
CA ILE A 25 3.39 -0.53 5.78
C ILE A 25 2.23 -0.51 6.77
N ALA A 26 1.33 -1.50 6.71
CA ALA A 26 0.20 -1.59 7.63
C ALA A 26 0.65 -1.61 9.10
N ALA A 27 1.66 -2.42 9.43
CA ALA A 27 2.20 -2.46 10.79
C ALA A 27 2.84 -1.13 11.21
N TRP A 28 3.55 -0.47 10.30
CA TRP A 28 4.18 0.83 10.57
C TRP A 28 3.16 1.95 10.78
N LEU A 29 2.07 1.95 10.00
CA LEU A 29 0.94 2.87 10.10
C LEU A 29 0.11 2.61 11.36
N GLY A 30 -0.14 1.33 11.71
CA GLY A 30 -0.84 0.95 12.93
C GLY A 30 -0.15 1.46 14.19
N ARG A 31 1.19 1.38 14.24
CA ARG A 31 2.00 1.99 15.32
C ARG A 31 1.89 3.52 15.40
N ARG A 32 1.34 4.17 14.37
CA ARG A 32 1.10 5.62 14.28
C ARG A 32 -0.39 5.99 14.39
N GLY A 33 -1.24 5.04 14.76
CA GLY A 33 -2.67 5.29 15.00
C GLY A 33 -3.55 5.21 13.76
N ALA A 34 -3.06 4.68 12.64
CA ALA A 34 -3.93 4.30 11.53
C ALA A 34 -4.82 3.12 11.96
N GLN A 35 -6.13 3.29 11.79
CA GLN A 35 -7.17 2.35 12.19
C GLN A 35 -8.49 2.74 11.51
N THR A 36 -9.56 1.98 11.76
CA THR A 36 -10.93 2.29 11.32
C THR A 36 -11.30 3.74 11.59
N ASN A 37 -12.01 4.37 10.64
CA ASN A 37 -12.42 5.79 10.68
C ASN A 37 -11.27 6.81 10.67
N ARG A 38 -10.05 6.41 10.28
CA ARG A 38 -8.96 7.34 9.97
C ARG A 38 -8.69 7.39 8.47
N LEU A 39 -8.35 8.59 8.00
CA LEU A 39 -7.87 8.84 6.64
C LEU A 39 -6.34 8.95 6.65
N VAL A 40 -5.69 8.37 5.64
CA VAL A 40 -4.28 8.57 5.33
C VAL A 40 -4.16 9.17 3.93
N ALA A 41 -3.61 10.37 3.82
CA ALA A 41 -3.35 11.01 2.54
C ALA A 41 -2.22 10.27 1.78
N VAL A 42 -2.41 10.08 0.48
CA VAL A 42 -1.42 9.48 -0.42
C VAL A 42 -1.14 10.46 -1.55
N VAL A 43 0.07 11.03 -1.55
CA VAL A 43 0.60 11.91 -2.60
C VAL A 43 1.73 11.16 -3.29
N MET A 44 1.43 10.42 -4.36
CA MET A 44 2.40 9.58 -5.06
C MET A 44 2.06 9.48 -6.55
N SER A 45 3.08 9.41 -7.40
CA SER A 45 2.91 9.04 -8.80
C SER A 45 2.38 7.61 -8.94
N LYS A 46 1.70 7.33 -10.06
CA LYS A 46 1.24 5.96 -10.38
C LYS A 46 2.45 5.03 -10.53
N GLY A 47 2.44 3.93 -9.79
CA GLY A 47 3.55 2.99 -9.74
C GLY A 47 3.29 1.85 -8.76
N TRP A 48 4.20 0.88 -8.69
CA TRP A 48 4.03 -0.27 -7.80
C TRP A 48 4.09 0.15 -6.34
N GLU A 49 4.86 1.20 -6.01
CA GLU A 49 4.95 1.80 -4.69
C GLU A 49 3.60 2.35 -4.21
N GLN A 50 2.86 3.03 -5.09
CA GLN A 50 1.54 3.56 -4.78
C GLN A 50 0.57 2.43 -4.43
N VAL A 51 0.57 1.34 -5.21
CA VAL A 51 -0.28 0.17 -4.93
C VAL A 51 0.08 -0.47 -3.58
N VAL A 52 1.38 -0.63 -3.30
CA VAL A 52 1.88 -1.14 -2.02
C VAL A 52 1.43 -0.25 -0.84
N ALA A 53 1.52 1.08 -1.00
CA ALA A 53 1.11 2.05 0.02
C ALA A 53 -0.40 1.99 0.28
N VAL A 54 -1.23 2.05 -0.76
CA VAL A 54 -2.70 1.98 -0.65
C VAL A 54 -3.14 0.68 0.02
N LEU A 55 -2.59 -0.47 -0.39
CA LEU A 55 -2.91 -1.75 0.26
C LEU A 55 -2.44 -1.80 1.71
N GLY A 56 -1.30 -1.18 2.04
CA GLY A 56 -0.83 -1.06 3.41
C GLY A 56 -1.78 -0.22 4.28
N ILE A 57 -2.31 0.88 3.75
CA ILE A 57 -3.32 1.71 4.43
C ILE A 57 -4.59 0.90 4.68
N LEU A 58 -5.14 0.25 3.64
CA LEU A 58 -6.35 -0.55 3.77
C LEU A 58 -6.16 -1.70 4.77
N ARG A 59 -5.01 -2.37 4.75
CA ARG A 59 -4.67 -3.43 5.73
C ARG A 59 -4.51 -2.93 7.16
N SER A 60 -4.18 -1.66 7.37
CA SER A 60 -4.17 -1.06 8.72
C SER A 60 -5.57 -0.79 9.27
N GLY A 61 -6.62 -0.92 8.44
CA GLY A 61 -7.99 -0.58 8.77
C GLY A 61 -8.37 0.88 8.47
N ALA A 62 -7.40 1.72 8.10
CA ALA A 62 -7.65 3.08 7.65
C ALA A 62 -8.14 3.13 6.19
N ALA A 63 -8.77 4.24 5.82
CA ALA A 63 -9.08 4.57 4.43
C ALA A 63 -8.01 5.50 3.85
N TYR A 64 -7.78 5.42 2.54
CA TYR A 64 -6.81 6.29 1.86
C TYR A 64 -7.54 7.47 1.20
N LEU A 65 -6.88 8.63 1.17
CA LEU A 65 -7.30 9.81 0.42
C LEU A 65 -6.26 10.09 -0.67
N PRO A 66 -6.56 9.86 -1.96
CA PRO A 66 -5.63 10.18 -3.04
C PRO A 66 -5.56 11.70 -3.22
N ILE A 67 -4.34 12.21 -3.36
CA ILE A 67 -4.07 13.61 -3.71
C ILE A 67 -3.14 13.59 -4.92
N ASP A 68 -3.53 14.29 -5.98
CA ASP A 68 -2.68 14.41 -7.16
C ASP A 68 -1.38 15.16 -6.77
N PRO A 69 -0.18 14.62 -7.14
CA PRO A 69 1.11 15.23 -6.82
C PRO A 69 1.33 16.62 -7.42
#